data_AF-A0A9Q9EP97-F1
#
_entry.id   AF-A0A9Q9EP97-F1
#
_cell.length_a   1.000
_cell.length_b   1.000
_cell.length_c   1.000
_cell.angle_alpha   90.00
_cell.angle_beta   90.00
_cell.angle_gamma   90.00
#
_symmetry.space_group_name_H-M   'P 1'
#
loop_
_entity.id
_entity.type
_entity.pdbx_description
1 polymer ?
#
loop_
_entity_poly.entity_id
_entity_poly.type
_entity_poly.pdbx_seq_one_letter_code
_entity_poly.pdbx_strand_id
1 'polypeptide(L)'
;MPRSKEGHIFSEGIHCTGLITGAVVDSTYNIQTSYDVIVIGAGFTGLVAARDLAQRTSLSVSLIEARDRIGGRTWTAKAWGEEFEIGGTWVHW
;
A
#
# COMPACT_ATOMS: atom_id res chain seq x y z
N MET A 1 9.78 -10.78 -7.38
CA MET A 1 9.40 -9.95 -6.22
C MET A 1 8.42 -8.89 -6.70
N PRO A 2 7.36 -8.58 -5.95
CA PRO A 2 6.37 -7.58 -6.35
C PRO A 2 7.01 -6.21 -6.59
N ARG A 3 6.54 -5.50 -7.61
CA ARG A 3 7.08 -4.21 -8.04
C ARG A 3 5.94 -3.20 -8.17
N SER A 4 6.09 -2.08 -7.47
CA SER A 4 5.19 -0.93 -7.60
C SER A 4 5.50 -0.17 -8.88
N LYS A 5 4.50 0.46 -9.50
CA LYS A 5 4.66 1.44 -10.59
C LYS A 5 5.31 2.74 -10.11
N GLU A 6 5.32 2.98 -8.80
CA GLU A 6 5.88 4.20 -8.20
C GLU A 6 7.35 4.04 -7.79
N GLY A 7 8.03 5.19 -7.69
CA GLY A 7 9.44 5.31 -7.31
C GLY A 7 10.40 5.24 -8.50
N HIS A 8 11.63 5.72 -8.28
CA HIS A 8 12.65 5.86 -9.32
C HIS A 8 14.02 5.45 -8.79
N ILE A 9 14.81 4.80 -9.64
CA ILE A 9 16.24 4.54 -9.42
C ILE A 9 17.01 5.26 -10.52
N PHE A 10 18.05 6.01 -10.10
CA PHE A 10 19.01 6.63 -10.99
C PHE A 10 20.40 6.10 -10.66
N SER A 11 21.09 5.59 -11.67
CA SER A 11 22.53 5.28 -11.63
C SER A 11 23.17 5.69 -12.97
N GLU A 12 24.49 5.64 -13.08
CA GLU A 12 25.20 6.05 -14.31
C GLU A 12 24.58 5.39 -15.56
N GLY A 13 23.95 6.21 -16.40
CA GLY A 13 23.29 5.77 -17.64
C GLY A 13 21.98 4.97 -17.48
N ILE A 14 21.46 4.76 -16.27
CA ILE A 14 20.25 3.95 -16.03
C ILE A 14 19.22 4.77 -15.26
N HIS A 15 18.02 4.85 -15.82
CA HIS A 15 16.81 5.30 -15.13
C HIS A 15 15.79 4.17 -15.14
N CYS A 16 15.38 3.72 -13.96
CA CYS A 16 14.33 2.73 -13.81
C CYS A 16 13.15 3.34 -13.06
N THR A 17 11.94 3.16 -13.59
CA THR A 17 10.68 3.45 -12.90
C THR A 17 10.19 2.20 -12.17
N GLY A 18 9.52 2.43 -11.05
CA GLY A 18 8.95 1.38 -10.23
C GLY A 18 9.97 0.69 -9.34
N LEU A 19 9.67 0.53 -8.06
CA LEU A 19 10.55 -0.10 -7.08
C LEU A 19 10.01 -1.45 -6.60
N ILE A 20 10.93 -2.36 -6.28
CA ILE A 20 10.58 -3.62 -5.62
C ILE A 20 10.08 -3.28 -4.21
N THR A 21 8.94 -3.82 -3.82
CA THR A 21 8.37 -3.59 -2.48
C THR A 21 7.44 -4.72 -2.09
N GLY A 22 7.37 -5.02 -0.79
CA GLY A 22 6.34 -5.90 -0.24
C GLY A 22 4.97 -5.24 -0.12
N ALA A 23 4.86 -3.94 -0.40
CA ALA A 23 3.60 -3.21 -0.31
C ALA A 23 2.64 -3.47 -1.47
N VAL A 24 3.09 -4.10 -2.56
CA VAL A 24 2.19 -4.56 -3.63
C VAL A 24 1.48 -5.81 -3.15
N VAL A 25 0.17 -5.71 -2.98
CA VAL A 25 -0.70 -6.79 -2.48
C VAL A 25 -1.77 -7.05 -3.53
N ASP A 26 -2.01 -8.32 -3.84
CA ASP A 26 -3.05 -8.70 -4.78
C ASP A 26 -4.43 -8.35 -4.24
N SER A 27 -5.31 -7.92 -5.15
CA SER A 27 -6.71 -7.67 -4.80
C SER A 27 -7.43 -8.99 -4.53
N THR A 28 -8.40 -8.95 -3.59
CA THR A 28 -9.28 -10.09 -3.34
C THR A 28 -10.14 -10.37 -4.58
N TYR A 29 -10.21 -11.64 -4.98
CA TYR A 29 -10.92 -12.11 -6.19
C TYR A 29 -12.43 -12.32 -5.97
N ASN A 30 -12.87 -12.52 -4.73
CA ASN A 30 -14.28 -12.69 -4.39
C ASN A 30 -14.88 -11.37 -3.88
N ILE A 31 -15.34 -10.55 -4.82
CA ILE A 31 -15.92 -9.23 -4.54
C ILE A 31 -17.44 -9.39 -4.40
N GLN A 32 -18.02 -8.78 -3.37
CA GLN A 32 -19.47 -8.72 -3.19
C GLN A 32 -20.05 -7.55 -4.00
N THR A 33 -21.31 -7.64 -4.40
CA THR A 33 -22.02 -6.55 -5.10
C THR A 33 -22.44 -5.41 -4.17
N SER A 34 -22.41 -5.64 -2.86
CA SER A 34 -22.77 -4.67 -1.82
C SER A 34 -21.88 -4.81 -0.59
N TYR A 35 -21.53 -3.69 0.01
CA TYR A 35 -20.83 -3.60 1.30
C TYR A 35 -21.52 -2.55 2.16
N ASP A 36 -21.47 -2.71 3.48
CA ASP A 36 -21.98 -1.72 4.42
C ASP A 36 -21.10 -0.46 4.43
N VAL A 37 -19.78 -0.64 4.26
CA VAL A 37 -18.82 0.46 4.21
C VAL A 37 -17.78 0.23 3.10
N ILE A 38 -17.49 1.30 2.35
CA ILE A 38 -16.37 1.34 1.40
C ILE A 38 -15.37 2.38 1.88
N VAL A 39 -14.12 1.94 2.10
CA VAL A 39 -12.99 2.80 2.44
C VAL A 39 -12.16 3.03 1.18
N ILE A 40 -11.94 4.30 0.82
CA ILE A 40 -11.15 4.69 -0.35
C ILE A 40 -9.77 5.14 0.11
N GLY A 41 -8.75 4.39 -0.29
CA GLY A 41 -7.34 4.64 -0.02
C GLY A 41 -6.76 3.68 1.03
N ALA A 42 -5.77 2.86 0.65
CA ALA A 42 -5.04 1.93 1.51
C ALA A 42 -3.76 2.56 2.12
N GLY A 43 -3.81 3.84 2.47
CA GLY A 43 -2.82 4.46 3.38
C GLY A 43 -3.13 4.14 4.84
N PHE A 44 -2.27 4.54 5.79
CA PHE A 44 -2.48 4.26 7.22
C PHE A 44 -3.87 4.61 7.73
N THR A 45 -4.42 5.76 7.37
CA THR A 45 -5.77 6.16 7.78
C THR A 45 -6.84 5.16 7.31
N GLY A 46 -6.81 4.78 6.03
CA GLY A 46 -7.79 3.84 5.48
C GLY A 46 -7.57 2.40 5.95
N LEU A 47 -6.32 1.98 6.11
CA LEU A 47 -5.98 0.68 6.70
C LEU A 47 -6.48 0.56 8.14
N VAL A 48 -6.29 1.60 8.96
CA VAL A 48 -6.78 1.63 10.35
C VAL A 48 -8.31 1.64 10.38
N ALA A 49 -8.96 2.47 9.56
CA ALA A 49 -10.42 2.53 9.48
C ALA A 49 -11.01 1.18 9.04
N ALA A 50 -10.49 0.59 7.97
CA ALA A 50 -10.95 -0.70 7.46
C ALA A 50 -10.71 -1.82 8.48
N ARG A 51 -9.54 -1.86 9.13
CA ARG A 51 -9.23 -2.82 10.20
C ARG A 51 -10.22 -2.69 11.36
N ASP A 52 -10.40 -1.49 11.89
CA ASP A 52 -11.24 -1.31 13.08
C ASP A 52 -12.71 -1.59 12.78
N LEU A 53 -13.22 -1.19 11.61
CA LEU A 53 -14.57 -1.55 11.18
C LEU A 53 -14.72 -3.07 11.02
N ALA A 54 -13.80 -3.73 10.31
CA ALA A 54 -13.88 -5.17 10.05
C ALA A 54 -13.70 -6.03 11.32
N GLN A 55 -12.91 -5.57 12.30
CA GLN A 55 -12.62 -6.36 13.51
C GLN A 55 -13.57 -6.07 14.68
N ARG A 56 -14.14 -4.87 14.77
CA ARG A 56 -14.90 -4.42 15.96
C ARG A 56 -16.40 -4.33 15.70
N THR A 57 -16.84 -4.57 14.48
CA THR A 57 -18.25 -4.53 14.09
C THR A 57 -18.61 -5.77 13.26
N SER A 58 -19.90 -5.95 12.98
CA SER A 58 -20.39 -6.97 12.05
C SER A 58 -20.56 -6.45 10.61
N LEU A 59 -20.00 -5.27 10.30
CA LEU A 59 -20.16 -4.63 9.00
C LEU A 59 -19.26 -5.30 7.95
N SER A 60 -19.81 -5.48 6.75
CA SER A 60 -19.05 -5.83 5.55
C SER A 60 -18.29 -4.60 5.03
N VAL A 61 -16.97 -4.72 4.90
CA VAL A 61 -16.09 -3.59 4.53
C VAL A 61 -15.30 -3.92 3.27
N SER A 62 -15.30 -3.00 2.31
CA SER A 62 -14.41 -3.04 1.15
C SER A 62 -13.39 -1.91 1.21
N LEU A 63 -12.12 -2.23 0.96
CA LEU A 63 -11.02 -1.26 0.86
C LEU A 63 -10.56 -1.18 -0.59
N ILE A 64 -10.62 0.01 -1.19
CA ILE A 64 -10.25 0.24 -2.59
C ILE A 64 -9.08 1.22 -2.63
N GLU A 65 -8.01 0.88 -3.33
CA GLU A 65 -6.83 1.72 -3.52
C GLU A 65 -6.60 2.00 -5.01
N ALA A 66 -6.19 3.23 -5.33
CA ALA A 66 -5.93 3.65 -6.70
C ALA A 66 -4.57 3.15 -7.21
N ARG A 67 -3.60 2.99 -6.31
CA ARG A 67 -2.26 2.46 -6.59
C ARG A 67 -2.26 0.94 -6.64
N ASP A 68 -1.16 0.40 -7.13
CA ASP A 68 -0.86 -1.04 -7.11
C ASP A 68 -0.25 -1.50 -5.77
N ARG A 69 -0.21 -0.64 -4.75
CA ARG A 69 0.37 -0.93 -3.45
C ARG A 69 -0.39 -0.26 -2.30
N ILE A 70 -0.26 -0.83 -1.11
CA ILE A 70 -0.73 -0.23 0.14
C ILE A 70 0.30 0.75 0.73
N GLY A 71 -0.04 1.35 1.87
CA GLY A 71 0.81 2.27 2.64
C GLY A 71 0.64 3.73 2.27
N GLY A 72 0.16 4.02 1.06
CA GLY A 72 -0.09 5.39 0.60
C GLY A 72 1.19 6.23 0.64
N ARG A 73 1.25 7.25 1.49
CA ARG A 73 2.40 8.16 1.63
C ARG A 73 3.56 7.60 2.48
N THR A 74 3.44 6.37 2.99
CA THR A 74 4.50 5.68 3.72
C THR A 74 4.67 4.28 3.16
N TRP A 75 5.85 3.99 2.62
CA TRP A 75 6.18 2.65 2.12
C TRP A 75 7.68 2.50 1.94
N THR A 76 8.12 1.26 2.13
CA THR A 76 9.51 0.83 2.01
C THR A 76 9.73 0.14 0.65
N ALA A 77 10.77 0.54 -0.05
CA ALA A 77 11.25 -0.09 -1.26
C ALA A 77 12.56 -0.85 -1.01
N LYS A 78 12.90 -1.78 -1.90
CA LYS A 78 14.18 -2.50 -1.90
C LYS A 78 14.97 -2.15 -3.15
N ALA A 79 16.20 -1.69 -2.97
CA ALA A 79 17.14 -1.40 -4.04
C ALA A 79 18.57 -1.68 -3.55
N TRP A 80 19.47 -2.12 -4.43
CA TRP A 80 20.89 -2.34 -4.10
C TRP A 80 21.16 -3.19 -2.83
N GLY A 81 20.27 -4.12 -2.50
CA GLY A 81 20.39 -4.98 -1.30
C GLY A 81 19.86 -4.36 -0.01
N GLU A 82 19.41 -3.10 -0.05
CA GLU A 82 18.99 -2.32 1.11
C GLU A 82 17.50 -1.93 1.06
N GLU A 83 16.97 -1.53 2.21
CA GLU A 83 15.62 -0.97 2.35
C GLU A 83 15.66 0.57 2.35
N PHE A 84 14.77 1.17 1.57
CA PHE A 84 14.64 2.62 1.40
C PHE A 84 13.23 3.06 1.76
N GLU A 85 13.11 3.98 2.71
CA GLU A 85 11.84 4.63 3.00
C GLU A 85 11.56 5.72 1.98
N ILE A 86 10.47 5.58 1.23
CA ILE A 86 10.10 6.48 0.13
C ILE A 86 9.18 7.62 0.61
N GLY A 87 8.78 7.59 1.89
CA GLY A 87 7.82 8.53 2.45
C GLY A 87 7.99 8.71 3.95
N GLY A 88 6.88 8.68 4.70
CA GLY A 88 6.94 8.89 6.16
C GLY A 88 7.68 7.77 6.89
N THR A 89 8.79 8.08 7.55
CA THR A 89 9.70 7.09 8.16
C THR A 89 9.63 7.06 9.69
N TRP A 90 9.78 8.21 10.32
CA TRP A 90 10.07 8.28 11.74
C TRP A 90 8.81 8.30 12.59
N VAL A 91 8.90 7.61 13.72
CA VAL A 91 7.89 7.59 14.78
C VAL A 91 8.58 7.88 16.11
N HIS A 92 7.81 8.39 17.08
CA HIS A 92 8.25 8.66 18.45
C HIS A 92 7.06 8.43 19.39
N TRP A 93 7.33 8.27 20.69
CA TRP A 93 6.32 8.05 21.73
C TRP A 93 6.21 9.22 22.70
#